data_AF-A0A814WHQ9-F1
#
_entry.id   AF-A0A814WHQ9-F1
#
_cell.length_a   1.000
_cell.length_b   1.000
_cell.length_c   1.000
_cell.angle_alpha   90.00
_cell.angle_beta   90.00
_cell.angle_gamma   90.00
#
_symmetry.space_group_name_H-M   'P 1'
#
loop_
_entity.id
_entity.type
_entity.pdbx_description
1 polymer ?
#
loop_
_entity_poly.entity_id
_entity_poly.type
_entity_poly.pdbx_seq_one_letter_code
_entity_poly.pdbx_strand_id
1 'polypeptide(L)'
;MENRSSHIPTGFIETVPPRPGSKEWYSLNSCSNVFVVESANDHLNVSKVKNACENKLKISSGTLFGLDQGEWGGQLVFIPDDTTKKSIVIKNGNMKFSFIFKDKIYFIEGLAHMSVSKGALYELDITNNNFDYKKNY
;
A
#
# COMPACT_ATOMS: atom_id res chain seq x y z
N MET A 1 8.81 -19.53 23.14
CA MET A 1 8.46 -18.36 22.33
C MET A 1 9.51 -17.29 22.61
N GLU A 2 10.44 -17.06 21.69
CA GLU A 2 11.45 -16.01 21.87
C GLU A 2 10.79 -14.63 21.77
N ASN A 3 10.84 -13.90 22.88
CA ASN A 3 10.42 -12.51 22.94
C ASN A 3 11.53 -11.67 22.28
N ARG A 4 11.46 -11.49 20.96
CA ARG A 4 12.39 -10.60 20.26
C ARG A 4 12.04 -9.17 20.65
N SER A 5 12.79 -8.61 21.60
CA SER A 5 12.82 -7.16 21.84
C SER A 5 13.31 -6.50 20.56
N SER A 6 12.40 -5.87 19.82
CA SER A 6 12.75 -5.08 18.65
C SER A 6 13.39 -3.78 19.14
N HIS A 7 14.70 -3.65 18.97
CA HIS A 7 15.42 -2.42 19.22
C HIS A 7 14.96 -1.35 18.23
N ILE A 8 14.43 -0.23 18.72
CA ILE A 8 14.06 0.92 17.89
C ILE A 8 15.36 1.62 17.47
N PRO A 9 15.62 1.80 16.16
CA PRO A 9 16.85 2.44 15.69
C PRO A 9 17.02 3.86 16.24
N THR A 10 18.27 4.28 16.45
CA THR A 10 18.60 5.64 16.86
C THR A 10 17.98 6.67 15.89
N GLY A 11 17.29 7.68 16.43
CA GLY A 11 16.57 8.69 15.64
C GLY A 11 15.10 8.35 15.38
N PHE A 12 14.62 7.19 15.80
CA PHE A 12 13.20 6.83 15.79
C PHE A 12 12.66 6.76 17.23
N ILE A 13 11.37 7.05 17.38
CA ILE A 13 10.63 6.83 18.62
C ILE A 13 9.42 5.97 18.32
N GLU A 14 9.09 5.04 19.22
CA GLU A 14 7.78 4.41 19.22
C GLU A 14 6.77 5.42 19.76
N THR A 15 5.62 5.52 19.10
CA THR A 15 4.56 6.46 19.46
C THR A 15 3.19 5.81 19.25
N VAL A 16 2.19 6.35 19.93
CA VAL A 16 0.79 5.93 19.75
C VAL A 16 0.24 6.62 18.51
N PRO A 17 -0.39 5.89 17.56
CA PRO A 17 -1.06 6.52 16.43
C PRO A 17 -2.10 7.56 16.88
N PRO A 18 -2.24 8.71 16.19
CA PRO A 18 -3.21 9.72 16.55
C PRO A 18 -4.64 9.15 16.63
N ARG A 19 -5.40 9.55 17.66
CA ARG A 19 -6.80 9.14 17.79
C ARG A 19 -7.59 9.63 16.56
N PRO A 20 -8.44 8.80 15.92
CA PRO A 20 -9.29 9.25 14.81
C PRO A 20 -10.09 10.51 15.18
N GLY A 21 -10.03 11.53 14.32
CA GLY A 21 -10.69 12.83 14.52
C GLY A 21 -9.96 13.81 15.46
N SER A 22 -8.78 13.47 16.00
CA SER A 22 -7.94 14.41 16.75
C SER A 22 -7.27 15.44 15.83
N LYS A 23 -6.79 16.56 16.42
CA LYS A 23 -6.04 17.60 15.67
C LYS A 23 -4.78 17.03 15.02
N GLU A 24 -4.11 16.12 15.72
CA GLU A 24 -2.91 15.42 15.27
C GLU A 24 -3.24 14.50 14.10
N TRP A 25 -4.37 13.78 14.17
CA TRP A 25 -4.86 12.94 13.08
C TRP A 25 -5.15 13.74 11.81
N TYR A 26 -5.86 14.88 11.94
CA TYR A 26 -6.10 15.76 10.81
C TYR A 26 -4.80 16.33 10.23
N SER A 27 -3.89 16.77 11.09
CA SER A 27 -2.60 17.35 10.66
C SER A 27 -1.72 16.33 9.93
N LEU A 28 -1.71 15.07 10.39
CA LEU A 28 -1.01 13.97 9.72
C LEU A 28 -1.66 13.63 8.38
N ASN A 29 -2.98 13.52 8.34
CA ASN A 29 -3.72 13.13 7.13
C ASN A 29 -3.71 14.19 6.03
N SER A 30 -3.66 15.47 6.38
CA SER A 30 -3.54 16.56 5.41
C SER A 30 -2.10 16.89 5.03
N CYS A 31 -1.11 16.14 5.54
CA CYS A 31 0.29 16.42 5.29
C CYS A 31 0.66 16.04 3.85
N SER A 32 1.35 16.93 3.15
CA SER A 32 1.90 16.65 1.81
C SER A 32 3.23 15.90 1.84
N ASN A 33 3.74 15.58 3.04
CA ASN A 33 4.97 14.81 3.18
C ASN A 33 4.68 13.33 2.89
N VAL A 34 5.23 12.82 1.79
CA VAL A 34 5.21 11.41 1.45
C VAL A 34 6.60 10.83 1.71
N PHE A 35 6.65 9.68 2.37
CA PHE A 35 7.87 8.96 2.66
C PHE A 35 7.82 7.57 2.02
N VAL A 36 8.95 7.14 1.48
CA VAL A 36 9.19 5.77 1.05
C VAL A 36 10.08 5.11 2.09
N VAL A 37 9.70 3.89 2.47
CA VAL A 37 10.43 3.08 3.43
C VAL A 37 10.82 1.79 2.73
N GLU A 38 12.12 1.55 2.62
CA GLU A 38 12.68 0.39 1.93
C GLU A 38 13.63 -0.36 2.87
N SER A 39 13.61 -1.69 2.78
CA SER A 39 14.65 -2.51 3.39
C SER A 39 15.67 -2.87 2.30
N ALA A 40 16.93 -2.50 2.49
CA ALA A 40 18.02 -2.87 1.60
C ALA A 40 19.29 -3.16 2.41
N ASN A 41 19.92 -4.30 2.15
CA ASN A 41 21.16 -4.73 2.82
C ASN A 41 21.05 -4.69 4.36
N ASP A 42 19.96 -5.21 4.93
CA ASP A 42 19.65 -5.17 6.38
C ASP A 42 19.52 -3.76 6.99
N HIS A 43 19.43 -2.71 6.16
CA HIS A 43 19.16 -1.34 6.58
C HIS A 43 17.77 -0.87 6.18
N LEU A 44 17.14 -0.08 7.05
CA LEU A 44 15.91 0.65 6.75
C LEU A 44 16.27 2.01 6.15
N ASN A 45 15.95 2.19 4.86
CA ASN A 45 16.08 3.46 4.18
C ASN A 45 14.74 4.20 4.21
N VAL A 46 14.74 5.41 4.77
CA VAL A 46 13.57 6.30 4.78
C VAL A 46 13.92 7.53 3.96
N SER A 47 13.17 7.75 2.88
CA SER A 47 13.37 8.90 2.01
C SER A 47 12.07 9.69 1.85
N LYS A 48 12.17 11.02 1.87
CA LYS A 48 11.04 11.90 1.54
C LYS A 48 10.96 12.02 0.02
N VAL A 49 9.81 11.70 -0.55
CA VAL A 49 9.58 11.81 -2.00
C VAL A 49 8.72 13.03 -2.32
N LYS A 50 9.01 13.68 -3.45
CA LYS A 50 8.26 14.87 -3.90
C LYS A 50 6.91 14.51 -4.51
N ASN A 51 6.79 13.32 -5.10
CA ASN A 51 5.60 12.81 -5.76
C ASN A 51 5.25 11.44 -5.19
N ALA A 52 3.97 11.10 -5.16
CA ALA A 52 3.55 9.73 -4.85
C ALA A 52 4.25 8.77 -5.83
N CYS A 53 4.94 7.77 -5.30
CA CYS A 53 5.53 6.72 -6.11
C CYS A 53 4.42 6.05 -6.94
N GLU A 54 4.75 5.65 -8.17
CA GLU A 54 3.85 4.81 -8.94
C GLU A 54 3.54 3.57 -8.12
N ASN A 55 2.24 3.27 -7.90
CA ASN A 55 1.81 2.08 -7.16
C ASN A 55 2.02 0.85 -8.04
N LYS A 56 3.28 0.46 -8.22
CA LYS A 56 3.74 -0.68 -9.03
C LYS A 56 4.43 -1.67 -8.10
N LEU A 57 3.93 -2.90 -8.08
CA LEU A 57 4.56 -4.01 -7.38
C LEU A 57 4.87 -5.14 -8.38
N LYS A 58 6.15 -5.42 -8.56
CA LYS A 58 6.60 -6.56 -9.36
C LYS A 58 6.33 -7.86 -8.57
N ILE A 59 5.71 -8.84 -9.22
CA ILE A 59 5.51 -10.19 -8.72
C ILE A 59 6.04 -11.21 -9.75
N SER A 60 6.05 -12.49 -9.40
CA SER A 60 6.74 -13.53 -10.19
C SER A 60 6.26 -13.66 -11.65
N SER A 61 4.98 -13.35 -11.93
CA SER A 61 4.37 -13.53 -13.26
C SER A 61 4.01 -12.21 -13.96
N GLY A 62 4.31 -11.06 -13.36
CA GLY A 62 3.88 -9.77 -13.89
C GLY A 62 4.03 -8.62 -12.89
N THR A 63 3.30 -7.55 -13.14
CA THR A 63 3.29 -6.34 -12.30
C THR A 63 1.87 -6.01 -11.88
N LEU A 64 1.67 -5.76 -10.59
CA LEU A 64 0.46 -5.13 -10.09
C LEU A 64 0.60 -3.62 -10.22
N PHE A 65 -0.35 -3.00 -10.89
CA PHE A 65 -0.41 -1.57 -11.13
C PHE A 65 -1.69 -0.99 -10.53
N GLY A 66 -1.52 -0.16 -9.50
CA GLY A 66 -2.58 0.57 -8.84
C GLY A 66 -2.77 1.96 -9.46
N LEU A 67 -4.01 2.26 -9.81
CA LEU A 67 -4.46 3.56 -10.26
C LEU A 67 -5.34 4.22 -9.20
N ASP A 68 -5.12 5.50 -9.00
CA ASP A 68 -5.87 6.37 -8.09
C ASP A 68 -6.23 7.65 -8.85
N GLN A 69 -7.52 7.83 -9.13
CA GLN A 69 -8.06 8.98 -9.85
C GLN A 69 -9.02 9.79 -8.96
N GLY A 70 -8.92 9.63 -7.64
CA GLY A 70 -9.73 10.36 -6.68
C GLY A 70 -11.23 10.07 -6.84
N GLU A 71 -12.03 11.12 -7.06
CA GLU A 71 -13.49 10.96 -7.19
C GLU A 71 -13.92 10.16 -8.42
N TRP A 72 -13.04 10.04 -9.42
CA TRP A 72 -13.28 9.26 -10.65
C TRP A 72 -13.01 7.76 -10.46
N GLY A 73 -12.59 7.36 -9.26
CA GLY A 73 -12.28 5.99 -8.90
C GLY A 73 -10.86 5.61 -9.32
N GLY A 74 -10.63 4.32 -9.50
CA GLY A 74 -9.32 3.78 -9.77
C GLY A 74 -9.42 2.28 -9.95
N GLN A 75 -8.28 1.63 -10.10
CA GLN A 75 -8.28 0.19 -10.29
C GLN A 75 -6.94 -0.43 -9.90
N LEU A 76 -7.00 -1.67 -9.44
CA LEU A 76 -5.86 -2.57 -9.38
C LEU A 76 -5.85 -3.42 -10.64
N VAL A 77 -4.76 -3.34 -11.40
CA VAL A 77 -4.59 -4.06 -12.66
C VAL A 77 -3.37 -4.95 -12.56
N PHE A 78 -3.50 -6.22 -12.96
CA PHE A 78 -2.36 -7.08 -13.22
C PHE A 78 -1.94 -6.97 -14.68
N ILE A 79 -0.65 -6.70 -14.89
CA ILE A 79 -0.02 -6.65 -16.20
C ILE A 79 0.92 -7.86 -16.29
N PRO A 80 0.57 -8.90 -17.08
CA PRO A 80 1.42 -10.07 -17.25
C PRO A 80 2.76 -9.70 -17.90
N ASP A 81 3.82 -10.42 -17.55
CA ASP A 81 5.11 -10.29 -18.25
C ASP A 81 5.06 -10.86 -19.68
N ASP A 82 4.16 -11.83 -19.89
CA ASP A 82 3.81 -12.36 -21.20
C ASP A 82 3.00 -11.31 -21.99
N THR A 83 3.67 -10.63 -22.91
CA THR A 83 3.09 -9.53 -23.71
C THR A 83 1.98 -9.98 -24.67
N THR A 84 1.78 -11.29 -24.84
CA THR A 84 0.66 -11.82 -25.63
C THR A 84 -0.65 -11.86 -24.85
N LYS A 85 -0.58 -11.77 -23.51
CA LYS A 85 -1.74 -11.78 -22.62
C LYS A 85 -2.21 -10.36 -22.32
N LYS A 86 -3.53 -10.22 -22.19
CA LYS A 86 -4.15 -8.94 -21.80
C LYS A 86 -3.98 -8.69 -20.31
N SER A 87 -3.96 -7.41 -19.94
CA SER A 87 -4.06 -6.99 -18.54
C SER A 87 -5.38 -7.41 -17.92
N ILE A 88 -5.38 -7.71 -16.63
CA ILE A 88 -6.55 -8.17 -15.87
C ILE A 88 -6.88 -7.11 -14.82
N VAL A 89 -8.11 -6.58 -14.85
CA VAL A 89 -8.61 -5.71 -13.77
C VAL A 89 -9.01 -6.62 -12.62
N ILE A 90 -8.33 -6.48 -11.48
CA ILE A 90 -8.58 -7.27 -10.28
C ILE A 90 -9.72 -6.64 -9.48
N LYS A 91 -9.67 -5.31 -9.30
CA LYS A 91 -10.62 -4.57 -8.45
C LYS A 91 -10.70 -3.12 -8.87
N ASN A 92 -11.91 -2.56 -8.77
CA ASN A 92 -12.14 -1.12 -8.87
C ASN A 92 -12.02 -0.46 -7.48
N GLY A 93 -11.41 0.72 -7.43
CA GLY A 93 -11.15 1.50 -6.24
C GLY A 93 -9.84 2.30 -6.35
N ASN A 94 -9.70 3.36 -5.56
CA ASN A 94 -8.48 4.17 -5.55
C ASN A 94 -7.34 3.44 -4.86
N MET A 95 -6.39 2.92 -5.65
CA MET A 95 -5.29 2.11 -5.15
C MET A 95 -4.15 2.99 -4.64
N LYS A 96 -3.91 2.95 -3.33
CA LYS A 96 -2.87 3.77 -2.68
C LYS A 96 -1.51 3.09 -2.68
N PHE A 97 -1.44 1.85 -2.22
CA PHE A 97 -0.20 1.10 -2.10
C PHE A 97 -0.41 -0.39 -2.33
N SER A 98 0.64 -1.08 -2.77
CA SER A 98 0.71 -2.54 -2.80
C SER A 98 2.09 -2.97 -2.30
N PHE A 99 2.15 -4.05 -1.52
CA PHE A 99 3.38 -4.51 -0.90
C PHE A 99 3.33 -6.01 -0.58
N ILE A 100 4.50 -6.60 -0.34
CA ILE A 100 4.64 -7.99 0.11
C ILE A 100 4.99 -7.99 1.59
N PHE A 101 4.31 -8.81 2.38
CA PHE A 101 4.62 -9.01 3.80
C PHE A 101 4.41 -10.47 4.17
N LYS A 102 5.43 -11.13 4.74
CA LYS A 102 5.41 -12.56 5.10
C LYS A 102 4.90 -13.45 3.95
N ASP A 103 5.51 -13.27 2.77
CA ASP A 103 5.21 -14.01 1.53
C ASP A 103 3.77 -13.88 1.01
N LYS A 104 3.04 -12.88 1.50
CA LYS A 104 1.69 -12.54 1.05
C LYS A 104 1.65 -11.17 0.42
N ILE A 105 0.77 -11.01 -0.56
CA ILE A 105 0.59 -9.75 -1.27
C ILE A 105 -0.58 -9.00 -0.63
N TYR A 106 -0.35 -7.72 -0.36
CA TYR A 106 -1.34 -6.81 0.20
C TYR A 106 -1.50 -5.58 -0.68
N PHE A 107 -2.70 -5.01 -0.68
CA PHE A 107 -2.94 -3.70 -1.28
C PHE A 107 -3.92 -2.88 -0.44
N ILE A 108 -3.74 -1.57 -0.49
CA ILE A 108 -4.54 -0.59 0.25
C ILE A 108 -5.33 0.23 -0.76
N GLU A 109 -6.63 0.31 -0.54
CA GLU A 109 -7.47 1.31 -1.20
C GLU A 109 -7.82 2.45 -0.23
N GLY A 110 -8.05 3.65 -0.77
CA GLY A 110 -8.48 4.76 0.06
C GLY A 110 -9.06 5.93 -0.72
N LEU A 111 -10.08 6.56 -0.16
CA LEU A 111 -10.63 7.83 -0.63
C LEU A 111 -10.78 8.78 0.56
N ALA A 112 -10.19 9.96 0.41
CA ALA A 112 -10.35 11.08 1.31
C ALA A 112 -10.89 12.27 0.50
N HIS A 113 -12.20 12.50 0.56
CA HIS A 113 -12.85 13.64 -0.10
C HIS A 113 -14.02 14.17 0.74
N MET A 114 -14.00 15.47 1.03
CA MET A 114 -14.98 16.16 1.88
C MET A 114 -15.28 15.41 3.19
N SER A 115 -16.50 14.92 3.37
CA SER A 115 -16.97 14.17 4.55
C SER A 115 -16.67 12.66 4.49
N VAL A 116 -16.07 12.18 3.40
CA VAL A 116 -15.73 10.77 3.20
C VAL A 116 -14.24 10.57 3.43
N SER A 117 -13.90 9.84 4.49
CA SER A 117 -12.57 9.29 4.71
C SER A 117 -12.70 7.79 4.95
N LYS A 118 -12.37 7.01 3.93
CA LYS A 118 -12.49 5.54 3.95
C LYS A 118 -11.23 4.93 3.36
N GLY A 119 -10.83 3.79 3.89
CA GLY A 119 -9.80 2.95 3.32
C GLY A 119 -10.02 1.51 3.74
N ALA A 120 -9.34 0.61 3.05
CA ALA A 120 -9.35 -0.80 3.39
C ALA A 120 -8.03 -1.45 3.01
N LEU A 121 -7.62 -2.43 3.81
CA LEU A 121 -6.48 -3.30 3.52
C LEU A 121 -7.01 -4.64 3.01
N TYR A 122 -6.46 -5.09 1.89
CA TYR A 122 -6.79 -6.37 1.27
C TYR A 122 -5.59 -7.28 1.21
N GLU A 123 -5.82 -8.58 1.39
CA GLU A 123 -4.89 -9.65 1.02
C GLU A 123 -5.28 -10.18 -0.35
N LEU A 124 -4.33 -10.24 -1.27
CA LEU A 124 -4.50 -10.77 -2.62
C LEU A 124 -4.06 -12.23 -2.66
N ASP A 125 -4.94 -13.10 -3.14
CA ASP A 125 -4.67 -14.50 -3.44
C ASP A 125 -4.56 -14.66 -4.97
N ILE A 126 -3.53 -15.37 -5.40
CA ILE A 126 -3.28 -15.66 -6.80
C ILE A 126 -3.15 -17.18 -6.93
N THR A 127 -4.20 -17.83 -7.42
CA THR A 127 -4.23 -19.28 -7.61
C THR A 127 -4.57 -19.59 -9.07
N ASN A 128 -3.69 -20.30 -9.79
CA ASN A 128 -3.88 -20.68 -11.20
C ASN A 128 -4.21 -19.49 -12.13
N ASN A 129 -3.56 -18.33 -11.93
CA ASN A 129 -3.84 -17.06 -12.63
C ASN A 129 -5.24 -16.48 -12.40
N ASN A 130 -6.00 -16.99 -11.43
CA ASN A 130 -7.18 -16.32 -10.92
C ASN A 130 -6.78 -15.42 -9.75
N PHE A 131 -7.38 -14.24 -9.71
CA PHE A 131 -7.14 -13.24 -8.70
C PHE A 131 -8.36 -13.15 -7.79
N ASP A 132 -8.14 -13.42 -6.51
CA ASP A 132 -9.15 -13.28 -5.46
C ASP A 132 -8.60 -12.37 -4.37
N TYR A 133 -9.49 -11.75 -3.59
CA TYR A 133 -9.05 -10.88 -2.50
C TYR A 133 -10.04 -10.88 -1.34
N LYS A 134 -9.49 -10.72 -0.13
CA LYS A 134 -10.29 -10.57 1.09
C LYS A 134 -9.93 -9.28 1.81
N LYS A 135 -10.95 -8.62 2.35
CA LYS A 135 -10.79 -7.43 3.19
C LYS A 135 -10.32 -7.86 4.58
N ASN A 136 -9.20 -7.31 5.04
CA ASN A 136 -8.67 -7.57 6.37
C ASN A 136 -9.02 -6.47 7.38
N TYR A 137 -9.10 -5.21 6.94
CA TYR A 137 -9.47 -4.03 7.75
C TYR A 137 -10.25 -3.04 6.89
#